data_AF-A0A2I7KHE4-F1
#
_entry.id   AF-A0A2I7KHE4-F1
#
_cell.length_a   1.000
_cell.length_b   1.000
_cell.length_c   1.000
_cell.angle_alpha   90.00
_cell.angle_beta   90.00
_cell.angle_gamma   90.00
#
_symmetry.space_group_name_H-M   'P 1'
#
loop_
_entity.id
_entity.type
_entity.pdbx_description
1 polymer ?
#
loop_
_entity_poly.entity_id
_entity_poly.type
_entity_poly.pdbx_seq_one_letter_code
_entity_poly.pdbx_strand_id
1 'polypeptide(L)' 'MKQASRDSQLALGAAKLILDGRDPVKDRAQVLITLDHTIATLLLVAMEHDPKKAVQMFNEGTVPHVEERIMLFASRST' A
#
# COMPACT_ATOMS: atom_id res chain seq x y z
N MET A 1 2.89 2.67 23.01
CA MET A 1 3.35 3.06 21.66
C MET A 1 2.31 3.98 21.04
N LYS A 2 2.72 5.07 20.36
CA LYS A 2 1.78 5.93 19.60
C LYS A 2 1.25 5.17 18.38
N GLN A 3 -0.03 5.31 18.03
CA GLN A 3 -0.69 4.57 16.94
C GLN A 3 0.11 4.62 15.61
N ALA A 4 0.59 5.80 15.22
CA ALA A 4 1.41 5.98 14.01
C ALA A 4 2.69 5.12 13.97
N SER A 5 3.30 4.85 15.13
CA SER A 5 4.49 3.98 15.22
C SER A 5 4.13 2.51 14.97
N ARG A 6 2.94 2.08 15.42
CA ARG A 6 2.45 0.72 15.17
C ARG A 6 2.11 0.54 13.69
N ASP A 7 1.40 1.49 13.09
CA ASP A 7 1.02 1.43 11.67
C ASP A 7 2.25 1.39 10.77
N SER A 8 3.29 2.14 11.11
CA SER A 8 4.58 2.11 10.38
C SER A 8 5.26 0.74 10.47
N GLN A 9 5.22 0.08 11.63
CA GLN A 9 5.77 -1.27 11.80
C GLN A 9 4.99 -2.32 11.01
N LEU A 10 3.65 -2.23 11.00
CA LEU A 10 2.79 -3.11 10.22
C LEU A 10 3.04 -2.91 8.72
N ALA A 11 3.15 -1.68 8.25
CA ALA A 11 3.47 -1.38 6.86
C ALA A 11 4.81 -1.99 6.43
N LEU A 12 5.85 -1.89 7.27
CA LEU A 12 7.14 -2.51 6.99
C LEU A 12 7.05 -4.05 6.96
N GLY A 13 6.28 -4.64 7.87
CA GLY A 13 6.02 -6.08 7.88
C GLY A 13 5.31 -6.56 6.61
N ALA A 14 4.23 -5.85 6.22
CA ALA A 14 3.48 -6.14 5.00
C ALA A 14 4.36 -5.99 3.75
N ALA A 15 5.18 -4.94 3.67
CA ALA A 15 6.11 -4.76 2.55
C ALA A 15 7.07 -5.94 2.39
N LYS A 16 7.60 -6.48 3.50
CA LYS A 16 8.46 -7.68 3.46
C LYS A 16 7.72 -8.91 2.93
N LEU A 17 6.47 -9.11 3.34
CA LEU A 17 5.63 -10.20 2.84
C LEU A 17 5.29 -10.04 1.34
N ILE A 18 5.03 -8.81 0.89
CA ILE A 18 4.81 -8.52 -0.53
C ILE A 18 6.08 -8.76 -1.34
N LEU A 19 7.26 -8.43 -0.80
CA LEU A 19 8.52 -8.71 -1.49
C LEU A 19 8.79 -10.22 -1.57
N ASP A 20 8.49 -10.98 -0.53
CA ASP A 20 8.63 -12.45 -0.52
C ASP A 20 9.99 -12.95 -1.05
N GLY A 21 11.08 -12.29 -0.63
CA GLY A 21 12.45 -12.62 -1.06
C GLY A 21 12.86 -12.16 -2.47
N ARG A 22 11.95 -11.56 -3.25
CA ARG A 22 12.24 -10.99 -4.57
C ARG A 22 13.09 -9.72 -4.48
N ASP A 23 13.89 -9.46 -5.51
CA ASP A 23 14.60 -8.20 -5.66
C ASP A 23 13.61 -7.12 -6.13
N PRO A 24 13.37 -6.04 -5.34
CA PRO A 24 12.35 -5.04 -5.65
C PRO A 24 12.61 -4.27 -6.97
N VAL A 25 13.85 -4.29 -7.46
CA VAL A 25 14.25 -3.57 -8.68
C VAL A 25 14.28 -4.52 -9.87
N LYS A 26 14.88 -5.70 -9.73
CA LYS A 26 14.98 -6.69 -10.83
C LYS A 26 13.65 -7.40 -11.10
N ASP A 27 12.91 -7.75 -10.05
CA ASP A 27 11.64 -8.48 -10.12
C ASP A 27 10.44 -7.53 -10.01
N ARG A 28 10.66 -6.24 -10.25
CA ARG A 28 9.69 -5.14 -10.03
C ARG A 28 8.29 -5.45 -10.57
N ALA A 29 8.19 -6.00 -11.78
CA ALA A 29 6.88 -6.31 -12.38
C ALA A 29 6.07 -7.27 -11.50
N GLN A 30 6.69 -8.34 -11.01
CA GLN A 30 6.02 -9.33 -10.16
C GLN A 30 5.67 -8.76 -8.79
N VAL A 31 6.57 -7.95 -8.22
CA VAL A 31 6.33 -7.26 -6.93
C VAL A 31 5.13 -6.32 -7.04
N LEU A 32 5.06 -5.50 -8.10
CA LEU A 32 3.96 -4.57 -8.31
C LEU A 32 2.63 -5.30 -8.57
N ILE A 33 2.64 -6.40 -9.32
CA ILE A 33 1.44 -7.24 -9.50
C ILE A 33 0.95 -7.78 -8.15
N THR A 34 1.84 -8.23 -7.26
CA THR A 34 1.44 -8.68 -5.92
C THR A 34 0.87 -7.53 -5.08
N LEU A 35 1.44 -6.32 -5.21
CA LEU A 35 0.92 -5.12 -4.55
C LEU A 35 -0.50 -4.80 -5.04
N ASP A 36 -0.75 -4.82 -6.34
CA ASP A 36 -2.06 -4.55 -6.94
C ASP A 36 -3.13 -5.49 -6.39
N HIS A 37 -2.84 -6.80 -6.37
CA HIS A 37 -3.73 -7.80 -5.79
C HIS A 37 -3.98 -7.56 -4.29
N THR A 38 -2.96 -7.14 -3.55
CA THR A 38 -3.07 -6.86 -2.11
C THR A 38 -3.99 -5.67 -1.85
N ILE A 39 -3.83 -4.59 -2.60
CA ILE A 39 -4.69 -3.40 -2.49
C ILE A 39 -6.14 -3.76 -2.84
N ALA A 40 -6.36 -4.43 -3.97
CA ALA A 40 -7.70 -4.83 -4.39
C ALA A 40 -8.38 -5.74 -3.36
N THR A 41 -7.67 -6.73 -2.83
CA THR A 41 -8.18 -7.64 -1.80
C THR A 41 -8.58 -6.90 -0.53
N LEU A 42 -7.72 -6.02 -0.03
CA LEU A 42 -8.00 -5.25 1.19
C LEU A 42 -9.18 -4.30 1.02
N LEU A 43 -9.27 -3.62 -0.13
CA LEU A 43 -10.38 -2.71 -0.40
C LEU A 43 -11.70 -3.46 -0.55
N LEU A 44 -11.71 -4.62 -1.21
CA LEU A 44 -12.90 -5.47 -1.29
C LEU A 44 -13.34 -5.91 0.11
N VAL A 45 -12.42 -6.42 0.95
CA VAL A 45 -12.77 -6.84 2.31
C VAL A 45 -13.28 -5.65 3.16
N ALA A 46 -12.60 -4.50 3.09
CA ALA A 46 -12.97 -3.31 3.85
C ALA A 46 -14.33 -2.73 3.42
N MET A 47 -14.69 -2.87 2.15
CA MET A 47 -15.93 -2.35 1.56
C MET A 47 -17.02 -3.42 1.47
N GLU A 48 -16.98 -4.45 2.31
CA GLU A 48 -18.01 -5.50 2.39
C GLU A 48 -18.23 -6.24 1.05
N HIS A 49 -17.15 -6.40 0.27
CA HIS A 49 -17.13 -6.99 -1.07
C HIS A 49 -17.94 -6.22 -2.13
N ASP A 50 -18.24 -4.94 -1.90
CA ASP A 50 -18.83 -4.06 -2.91
C ASP A 50 -17.75 -3.50 -3.85
N PRO A 51 -17.71 -3.92 -5.13
CA PRO A 51 -16.66 -3.49 -6.06
C PRO A 51 -16.77 -2.00 -6.41
N LYS A 52 -17.96 -1.40 -6.40
CA LYS A 52 -18.12 0.02 -6.72
C LYS A 52 -17.54 0.88 -5.60
N LYS A 53 -17.84 0.54 -4.35
CA LYS A 53 -17.26 1.21 -3.17
C LYS A 53 -15.75 1.01 -3.10
N ALA A 54 -15.26 -0.19 -3.39
CA ALA A 54 -13.82 -0.47 -3.42
C ALA A 54 -13.08 0.40 -4.43
N VAL A 55 -13.60 0.53 -5.66
CA VAL A 55 -13.01 1.41 -6.69
C VAL A 55 -13.09 2.87 -6.28
N GLN A 56 -14.20 3.33 -5.70
CA GLN A 56 -14.32 4.70 -5.22
C GLN A 56 -13.29 5.00 -4.12
N MET A 57 -13.17 4.12 -3.13
CA MET A 57 -12.20 4.23 -2.05
C MET A 57 -10.75 4.17 -2.55
N PHE A 58 -10.47 3.40 -3.61
CA PHE A 58 -9.15 3.38 -4.23
C PHE A 58 -8.79 4.77 -4.78
N ASN A 59 -9.67 5.36 -5.59
CA ASN A 59 -9.39 6.60 -6.32
C ASN A 59 -9.44 7.85 -5.42
N GLU A 60 -10.43 7.95 -4.55
CA GLU A 60 -10.68 9.16 -3.74
C GLU A 60 -9.99 9.09 -2.38
N GLY A 61 -9.72 7.88 -1.88
CA GLY A 61 -9.06 7.66 -0.60
C GLY A 61 -7.61 7.23 -0.78
N THR A 62 -7.39 6.04 -1.34
CA THR A 62 -6.09 5.37 -1.24
C THR A 62 -5.00 6.06 -2.05
N VAL A 63 -5.24 6.38 -3.32
CA VAL A 63 -4.25 7.00 -4.21
C VAL A 63 -3.72 8.33 -3.65
N PRO A 64 -4.56 9.32 -3.29
CA PRO A 64 -4.08 10.59 -2.74
C PRO A 64 -3.21 10.42 -1.48
N HIS A 65 -3.62 9.57 -0.54
CA HIS A 65 -2.86 9.35 0.69
C HIS A 65 -1.51 8.63 0.45
N VAL A 66 -1.41 7.77 -0.57
CA VAL A 66 -0.14 7.15 -0.96
C VAL A 66 0.78 8.20 -1.57
N GLU A 67 0.27 9.03 -2.47
CA GLU A 67 1.01 10.15 -3.07
C GLU A 67 1.56 11.10 -2.00
N GLU A 68 0.72 11.52 -1.04
CA GLU A 68 1.15 12.35 0.09
C GLU A 68 2.31 11.71 0.88
N ARG A 69 2.24 10.41 1.16
CA ARG A 69 3.31 9.70 1.91
C ARG A 69 4.62 9.63 1.12
N ILE A 70 4.56 9.44 -0.19
CA ILE A 70 5.74 9.48 -1.06
C ILE A 70 6.34 10.88 -1.06
N MET A 71 5.51 11.92 -1.18
CA MET A 71 5.96 13.31 -1.18
C MET A 71 6.56 13.72 0.17
N LEU A 72 6.03 13.22 1.29
CA LEU A 72 6.61 13.41 2.62
C LEU A 72 8.01 12.79 2.75
N PHE A 73 8.32 11.72 2.02
CA PHE A 73 9.67 11.17 1.97
C PHE A 73 10.61 12.07 1.16
N ALA A 74 10.13 12.57 0.01
CA ALA A 74 10.89 13.51 -0.81
C ALA A 74 11.23 14.80 -0.03
N SER A 75 10.28 15.37 0.71
CA SER A 75 10.47 16.63 1.45
C SER A 75 11.45 16.52 2.61
N ARG A 76 11.69 15.32 3.15
CA ARG A 76 12.69 15.06 4.22
C ARG A 76 14.12 14.97 3.69
N SER A 77 14.29 14.85 2.38
CA SER A 77 15.59 14.67 1.72
C SER A 77 16.18 16.00 1.21
N THR A 78 15.53 17.12 1.54
CA THR A 78 15.95 18.52 1.34
C THR A 78 16.14 19.19 2.68
#